data_AF-A0A963S7B1-F1
#
_entry.id   AF-A0A963S7B1-F1
#
_cell.length_a   1.000
_cell.length_b   1.000
_cell.length_c   1.000
_cell.angle_alpha   90.00
_cell.angle_beta   90.00
_cell.angle_gamma   90.00
#
_symmetry.space_group_name_H-M   'P 1'
#
loop_
_entity.id
_entity.type
_entity.pdbx_description
1 polymer ?
#
loop_
_entity_poly.entity_id
_entity_poly.type
_entity_poly.pdbx_seq_one_letter_code
_entity_poly.pdbx_strand_id
1 'polypeptide(L)' 'MNIGEIRKNANGQLIGSVETLTITRTIGLRPVTSSNPRAPKYEIVALNDQRRWVIVGALFELSSNST' A
#
# COMPACT_ATOMS: atom_id res chain seq x y z
N MET A 1 -3.29 8.58 14.51
CA MET A 1 -3.11 8.10 15.90
C MET A 1 -4.26 7.20 16.20
N ASN A 2 -4.04 5.99 16.68
CA ASN A 2 -5.14 5.12 17.09
C ASN A 2 -4.81 3.94 18.08
N ILE A 3 -4.29 4.05 19.30
CA ILE A 3 -4.23 2.85 20.18
C ILE A 3 -5.67 2.38 20.39
N GLY A 4 -5.90 1.10 20.16
CA GLY A 4 -7.16 0.47 20.47
C GLY A 4 -6.95 -0.84 21.20
N GLU A 5 -8.05 -1.33 21.73
CA GLU A 5 -8.04 -2.38 22.74
C GLU A 5 -8.62 -3.66 22.17
N ILE A 6 -7.89 -4.77 22.25
CA ILE A 6 -8.32 -6.11 21.79
C ILE A 6 -8.58 -7.02 22.98
N ARG A 7 -9.81 -7.57 23.09
CA ARG A 7 -10.27 -8.46 24.16
C ARG A 7 -11.08 -9.65 23.62
N LYS A 8 -11.21 -10.73 24.41
CA LYS A 8 -12.08 -11.87 24.04
C LYS A 8 -13.55 -11.50 24.18
N ASN A 9 -14.37 -11.83 23.17
CA ASN A 9 -15.82 -11.76 23.27
C ASN A 9 -16.40 -13.01 23.96
N ALA A 10 -17.69 -13.01 24.25
CA ALA A 10 -18.38 -14.13 24.89
C ALA A 10 -18.28 -15.46 24.11
N ASN A 11 -17.97 -15.40 22.81
CA ASN A 11 -17.78 -16.56 21.94
C ASN A 11 -16.31 -16.98 21.81
N GLY A 12 -15.41 -16.40 22.62
CA GLY A 12 -13.98 -16.75 22.67
C GLY A 12 -13.11 -16.10 21.60
N GLN A 13 -13.66 -15.22 20.74
CA GLN A 13 -12.92 -14.56 19.67
C GLN A 13 -12.24 -13.28 20.17
N LEU A 14 -11.01 -13.01 19.73
CA LEU A 14 -10.28 -11.77 20.04
C LEU A 14 -10.79 -10.63 19.12
N ILE A 15 -11.37 -9.58 19.70
CA ILE A 15 -11.96 -8.41 19.01
C ILE A 15 -11.46 -7.11 19.65
N GLY A 16 -11.12 -6.10 18.83
CA GLY A 16 -10.64 -4.79 19.29
C GLY A 16 -10.36 -3.72 18.23
N SER A 17 -9.79 -2.58 18.63
CA SER A 17 -9.46 -1.41 17.75
C SER A 17 -7.94 -1.17 17.63
N VAL A 18 -7.43 -0.41 16.63
CA VAL A 18 -5.98 -0.34 16.22
C VAL A 18 -5.50 1.03 15.69
N GLU A 19 -4.17 1.30 15.78
CA GLU A 19 -3.39 2.58 15.62
C GLU A 19 -2.80 2.87 14.24
N THR A 20 -2.64 4.16 13.87
CA THR A 20 -2.06 4.61 12.59
C THR A 20 -0.59 4.24 12.60
N LEU A 21 -0.20 3.31 11.74
CA LEU A 21 1.19 2.98 11.50
C LEU A 21 1.69 3.76 10.28
N THR A 22 2.55 4.76 10.50
CA THR A 22 3.34 5.36 9.42
C THR A 22 4.52 4.43 9.14
N ILE A 23 4.63 3.94 7.91
CA ILE A 23 5.77 3.14 7.45
C ILE A 23 6.61 3.92 6.44
N THR A 24 7.92 3.95 6.66
CA THR A 24 8.89 4.35 5.64
C THR A 24 9.50 3.10 5.04
N ARG A 25 9.39 2.93 3.72
CA ARG A 25 9.95 1.78 2.99
C ARG A 25 10.65 2.27 1.73
N THR A 26 11.77 1.64 1.41
CA THR A 26 12.35 1.74 0.07
C THR A 26 11.41 1.07 -0.91
N ILE A 27 11.01 1.81 -1.94
CA ILE A 27 10.20 1.30 -3.04
C ILE A 27 11.02 1.20 -4.31
N GLY A 28 10.67 0.22 -5.15
CA GLY A 28 11.08 0.15 -6.54
C GLY A 28 9.94 0.59 -7.45
N LEU A 29 10.27 1.10 -8.62
CA LEU A 29 9.31 1.38 -9.69
C LEU A 29 9.55 0.42 -10.83
N ARG A 30 8.55 -0.40 -11.15
CA ARG A 30 8.59 -1.29 -12.30
C ARG A 30 7.77 -0.68 -13.43
N PRO A 31 8.36 -0.37 -14.61
CA PRO A 31 7.63 0.24 -15.71
C PRO A 31 6.49 -0.65 -16.18
N VAL A 32 5.34 -0.05 -16.46
CA VAL A 32 4.20 -0.73 -17.08
C VAL A 32 4.17 -0.34 -18.56
N THR A 33 4.21 -1.35 -19.42
CA THR A 33 4.02 -1.16 -20.87
C THR A 33 2.57 -1.46 -21.20
N SER A 34 1.81 -0.45 -21.58
CA SER A 34 0.40 -0.58 -21.94
C SER A 34 0.03 0.46 -22.99
N SER A 35 -0.88 0.09 -23.90
CA SER A 35 -1.50 1.02 -24.85
C SER A 35 -2.70 1.76 -24.25
N ASN A 36 -3.15 1.38 -23.05
CA ASN A 36 -4.25 2.05 -22.37
C ASN A 36 -3.76 3.38 -21.75
N PRO A 37 -4.31 4.54 -22.15
CA PRO A 37 -3.89 5.84 -21.61
C PRO A 37 -4.19 6.02 -20.12
N ARG A 38 -5.05 5.17 -19.53
CA ARG A 38 -5.36 5.16 -18.09
C ARG A 38 -4.52 4.15 -17.30
N ALA A 39 -3.59 3.45 -17.96
CA ALA A 39 -2.68 2.55 -17.24
C ALA A 39 -1.73 3.35 -16.36
N PRO A 40 -1.32 2.81 -15.20
CA PRO A 40 -0.24 3.41 -14.43
C PRO A 40 1.04 3.41 -15.25
N LYS A 41 1.92 4.37 -14.99
CA LYS A 41 3.24 4.41 -15.62
C LYS A 41 4.18 3.39 -14.98
N TYR A 42 4.03 3.18 -13.68
CA TYR A 42 4.81 2.22 -12.91
C TYR A 42 3.94 1.44 -11.90
N GLU A 43 4.30 0.19 -11.66
CA GLU A 43 3.94 -0.51 -10.43
C GLU A 43 4.92 -0.11 -9.32
N ILE A 44 4.40 0.16 -8.12
CA ILE A 44 5.20 0.37 -6.93
C ILE A 44 5.42 -1.00 -6.29
N VAL A 45 6.69 -1.39 -6.13
CA VAL A 45 7.08 -2.62 -5.45
C VAL A 45 7.83 -2.33 -4.16
N ALA A 46 7.66 -3.19 -3.16
CA ALA A 46 8.44 -3.16 -1.92
C ALA A 46 8.90 -4.57 -1.57
N LEU A 47 9.98 -4.70 -0.79
CA LEU A 47 10.39 -6.00 -0.26
C LEU A 47 9.42 -6.45 0.83
N ASN A 48 8.88 -7.66 0.69
CA ASN A 48 8.19 -8.34 1.78
C ASN A 48 9.20 -8.98 2.76
N ASP A 49 8.70 -9.63 3.82
CA ASP A 49 9.55 -10.23 4.86
C ASP A 49 10.43 -11.38 4.35
N GLN A 50 10.07 -11.98 3.22
CA GLN A 50 10.87 -13.00 2.52
C GLN A 50 11.89 -12.38 1.55
N ARG A 51 12.09 -11.05 1.58
CA ARG A 51 12.96 -10.29 0.68
C ARG A 51 12.62 -10.48 -0.80
N ARG A 52 11.33 -10.60 -1.11
CA ARG A 52 10.81 -10.62 -2.48
C ARG A 52 10.16 -9.28 -2.78
N TRP A 53 10.45 -8.73 -3.96
CA TRP A 53 9.75 -7.55 -4.47
C TRP A 53 8.32 -7.92 -4.82
N VAL A 54 7.37 -7.35 -4.09
CA VAL A 54 5.93 -7.55 -4.30
C VAL A 54 5.28 -6.23 -4.66
N ILE A 55 4.23 -6.27 -5.49
CA ILE A 55 3.45 -5.08 -5.86
C ILE A 55 2.67 -4.63 -4.63
N VAL A 56 2.79 -3.34 -4.30
CA VAL A 56 2.09 -2.71 -3.18
C VAL A 56 1.27 -1.49 -3.63
N GLY A 57 1.40 -1.07 -4.88
CA GLY A 57 0.65 0.06 -5.42
C GLY A 57 1.01 0.37 -6.87
N ALA A 58 0.57 1.53 -7.34
CA ALA A 58 0.81 2.01 -8.69
C ALA A 58 1.03 3.54 -8.71
N LEU A 59 1.86 4.00 -9.64
CA LEU A 59 2.17 5.40 -9.86
C LEU A 59 1.62 5.83 -11.23
N PHE A 60 0.79 6.88 -11.20
CA PHE A 60 0.20 7.49 -12.38
C PHE A 60 0.87 8.83 -12.65
N GLU A 61 1.08 9.14 -13.92
CA GLU A 61 1.53 10.46 -14.33
C GLU A 61 0.31 11.37 -14.48
N LEU A 62 0.28 12.46 -13.71
CA LEU A 62 -0.72 13.50 -13.88
C LEU A 62 -0.12 14.60 -14.75
N SER A 63 -0.65 14.77 -15.95
CA SER A 63 -0.33 15.95 -16.76
C SER A 63 -0.96 17.17 -16.09
N SER A 64 -0.14 18.16 -15.72
CA SER A 64 -0.64 19.43 -15.19
C SER A 64 -1.53 20.07 -16.24
N ASN A 65 -2.78 20.40 -15.90
CA ASN A 65 -3.54 21.34 -16.71
C ASN A 65 -2.82 22.68 -16.58
N SER A 66 -2.23 23.16 -17.68
CA SER A 66 -1.66 24.52 -17.72
C SER A 66 -2.72 25.48 -17.21
N THR A 67 -2.39 26.23 -16.16
CA THR A 67 -3.19 27.37 -15.71
C THR A 67 -3.15 28.49 -16.76
#